data_AF-A0A1W9SZC5-F1
#
_entry.id   AF-A0A1W9SZC5-F1
#
_cell.length_a   1.000
_cell.length_b   1.000
_cell.length_c   1.000
_cell.angle_alpha   90.00
_cell.angle_beta   90.00
_cell.angle_gamma   90.00
#
_symmetry.space_group_name_H-M   'P 1'
#
loop_
_entity.id
_entity.type
_entity.pdbx_description
1 polymer ?
#
loop_
_entity_poly.entity_id
_entity_poly.type
_entity_poly.pdbx_seq_one_letter_code
_entity_poly.pdbx_strand_id
1 'polypeptide(L)'
;MFFFLCEVFVVFYSNIPEHMDHLKYLFVGLHGKTAYVPWMWASFSLMAVGIILTVTPITRKNEGVLAVACTVIFLGTWIDKGLGMIAGGFTPSPLHHVIPTLPEIIIALAVWATGFFILTVLFKIAVGVKEEVQ
;
A
#
# COMPACT_ATOMS: atom_id res chain seq x y z
N MET A 1 -10.39 1.15 2.58
CA MET A 1 -11.10 2.43 2.81
C MET A 1 -11.72 2.52 4.20
N PHE A 2 -12.50 1.54 4.67
CA PHE A 2 -13.07 1.57 6.03
C PHE A 2 -12.02 1.78 7.14
N PHE A 3 -10.98 0.93 7.19
CA PHE A 3 -9.93 1.07 8.21
C PHE A 3 -9.17 2.40 8.14
N PHE A 4 -9.00 2.96 6.94
CA PHE A 4 -8.40 4.27 6.76
C PHE A 4 -9.29 5.38 7.36
N LEU A 5 -10.62 5.30 7.19
CA LEU A 5 -11.55 6.22 7.83
C LEU A 5 -11.54 6.09 9.35
N CYS A 6 -11.42 4.86 9.88
CA CYS A 6 -11.24 4.64 11.31
C CYS A 6 -9.93 5.25 11.82
N GLU A 7 -8.85 5.14 11.07
CA GLU A 7 -7.55 5.74 11.40
C GLU A 7 -7.65 7.27 11.44
N VAL A 8 -8.27 7.89 10.42
CA VAL A 8 -8.58 9.33 10.43
C VAL A 8 -9.39 9.69 11.67
N PHE A 9 -10.49 8.97 11.95
CA PHE A 9 -11.34 9.24 13.10
C PHE A 9 -10.57 9.15 14.42
N VAL A 10 -9.80 8.09 14.65
CA VAL A 10 -9.03 7.89 15.88
C VAL A 10 -7.97 8.97 16.04
N VAL A 11 -7.23 9.31 14.99
CA VAL A 11 -6.15 10.31 15.06
C VAL A 11 -6.69 11.70 15.39
N PHE A 12 -7.79 12.12 14.75
CA PHE A 12 -8.41 13.42 15.04
C PHE A 12 -9.16 13.45 16.38
N TYR A 13 -9.73 12.32 16.80
CA TYR A 13 -10.42 12.21 18.08
C TYR A 13 -9.44 12.22 19.26
N SER A 14 -8.33 11.49 19.16
CA SER A 14 -7.33 11.36 20.23
C SER A 14 -6.43 12.59 20.42
N ASN A 15 -6.44 13.57 19.49
CA ASN A 15 -5.65 14.81 19.57
C ASN A 15 -4.15 14.61 19.87
N ILE A 16 -3.55 13.51 19.40
CA ILE A 16 -2.12 13.26 19.58
C ILE A 16 -1.35 14.01 18.48
N PRO A 17 -0.49 15.00 18.81
CA PRO A 17 0.12 15.89 17.82
C PRO A 17 0.93 15.15 16.75
N GLU A 18 1.72 14.15 17.16
CA GLU A 18 2.58 13.39 16.25
C GLU A 18 1.79 12.61 15.18
N HIS A 19 0.67 11.99 15.57
CA HIS A 19 -0.17 11.25 14.62
C HIS A 19 -0.94 12.18 13.68
N MET A 20 -1.37 13.35 14.18
CA MET A 20 -2.01 14.36 13.35
C MET A 20 -1.05 14.95 12.32
N ASP A 21 0.21 15.17 12.70
CA ASP A 21 1.23 15.69 11.79
C ASP A 21 1.63 14.68 10.71
N HIS A 22 1.63 13.38 11.04
CA HIS A 22 1.82 12.30 10.07
C HIS A 22 0.69 12.27 9.01
N LEU A 23 -0.58 12.28 9.42
CA LEU A 23 -1.71 12.31 8.47
C LEU A 23 -1.74 13.60 7.64
N LYS A 24 -1.43 14.76 8.25
CA LYS A 24 -1.34 16.03 7.53
C LYS A 24 -0.19 16.02 6.52
N TYR A 25 0.96 15.45 6.87
CA TYR A 25 2.08 15.30 5.95
C TYR A 25 1.74 14.41 4.74
N LEU A 26 1.02 13.32 4.97
CA LEU A 26 0.59 12.40 3.90
C LEU A 26 -0.43 13.00 2.93
N PHE A 27 -1.40 13.79 3.41
CA PHE A 27 -2.54 14.25 2.58
C PHE A 27 -2.53 15.72 2.19
N VAL A 28 -1.88 16.58 2.97
CA VAL A 28 -1.88 18.05 2.79
C VAL A 28 -0.46 18.60 2.60
N GLY A 29 0.55 17.86 3.06
CA GLY A 29 1.94 18.29 3.08
C GLY A 29 2.23 19.16 4.30
N LEU A 30 3.35 18.91 4.96
CA LEU A 30 3.85 19.70 6.09
C LEU A 30 5.23 20.26 5.71
N HIS A 31 5.51 21.53 6.01
CA HIS A 31 6.82 22.18 5.79
C HIS A 31 7.35 22.15 4.33
N GLY A 32 6.48 22.36 3.33
CA GLY A 32 6.89 22.54 1.94
C GLY A 32 7.36 21.26 1.21
N LYS A 33 7.30 20.09 1.87
CA LYS A 33 7.54 18.78 1.24
C LYS A 33 6.22 18.10 0.92
N THR A 34 5.76 18.27 -0.31
CA THR A 34 4.51 17.69 -0.84
C THR A 34 4.72 16.40 -1.62
N ALA A 35 5.93 15.81 -1.58
CA ALA A 35 6.30 14.68 -2.44
C ALA A 35 5.36 13.47 -2.31
N TYR A 36 4.78 13.22 -1.13
CA TYR A 36 3.90 12.07 -0.89
C TYR A 36 2.41 12.33 -1.16
N VAL A 37 2.00 13.59 -1.26
CA VAL A 37 0.59 13.98 -1.42
C VAL A 37 -0.01 13.46 -2.74
N PRO A 38 0.62 13.66 -3.92
CA PRO A 38 0.06 13.15 -5.18
C PRO A 38 -0.09 11.63 -5.19
N TRP A 39 0.84 10.92 -4.53
CA TRP A 39 0.79 9.46 -4.46
C TRP A 39 -0.33 8.95 -3.56
N MET A 40 -0.61 9.63 -2.45
CA MET A 40 -1.71 9.27 -1.57
C MET A 40 -3.07 9.47 -2.25
N TRP A 41 -3.23 10.58 -2.98
CA TRP A 41 -4.41 10.82 -3.81
C TRP A 41 -4.53 9.82 -4.97
N ALA A 42 -3.42 9.46 -5.61
CA ALA A 42 -3.40 8.40 -6.62
C ALA A 42 -3.87 7.06 -6.03
N SER A 43 -3.35 6.65 -4.88
CA SER A 43 -3.78 5.44 -4.18
C SER A 43 -5.29 5.44 -3.88
N PHE A 44 -5.79 6.54 -3.32
CA PHE A 44 -7.20 6.67 -2.96
C PHE A 44 -8.10 6.62 -4.20
N SER A 45 -7.67 7.25 -5.30
CA SER A 45 -8.37 7.18 -6.59
C SER A 45 -8.37 5.76 -7.18
N LEU A 46 -7.24 5.05 -7.13
CA LEU A 46 -7.13 3.66 -7.60
C LEU A 46 -8.00 2.73 -6.77
N MET A 47 -8.02 2.88 -5.45
CA MET A 47 -8.90 2.12 -4.57
C MET A 47 -10.39 2.41 -4.83
N ALA A 48 -10.76 3.67 -5.08
CA ALA A 48 -12.13 4.04 -5.41
C ALA A 48 -12.57 3.42 -6.75
N VAL A 49 -11.74 3.53 -7.78
CA VAL A 49 -11.97 2.91 -9.10
C VAL A 49 -12.06 1.39 -8.98
N GLY A 50 -11.17 0.77 -8.19
CA GLY A 50 -11.18 -0.66 -7.92
C GLY A 50 -12.49 -1.13 -7.27
N ILE A 51 -13.03 -0.37 -6.30
CA ILE A 51 -14.32 -0.66 -5.69
C ILE A 51 -15.46 -0.56 -6.72
N ILE A 52 -15.48 0.50 -7.53
CA ILE A 52 -16.54 0.69 -8.54
C ILE A 52 -16.54 -0.47 -9.56
N LEU A 53 -15.36 -0.87 -10.02
CA LEU A 53 -15.19 -1.97 -10.98
C LEU A 53 -15.58 -3.34 -10.40
N THR A 54 -15.37 -3.56 -9.10
CA THR A 54 -15.68 -4.84 -8.44
C THR A 54 -17.11 -4.93 -7.91
N VAL A 55 -17.73 -3.81 -7.52
CA VAL A 55 -19.12 -3.73 -7.08
C VAL A 55 -20.08 -3.90 -8.26
N THR A 56 -19.72 -3.42 -9.45
CA THR A 56 -20.59 -3.51 -10.62
C THR A 56 -20.59 -4.95 -11.18
N PRO A 57 -21.75 -5.64 -11.24
CA PRO A 57 -21.81 -7.06 -11.63
C PRO A 57 -21.49 -7.29 -13.11
N ILE A 58 -21.64 -6.26 -13.95
CA ILE A 58 -21.35 -6.30 -15.41
C ILE A 58 -19.84 -6.40 -15.65
N THR A 59 -19.05 -5.60 -14.94
CA THR A 59 -17.58 -5.61 -15.02
C THR A 59 -16.97 -6.83 -14.33
N ARG A 60 -17.66 -7.41 -13.34
CA ARG A 60 -17.21 -8.64 -12.66
C ARG A 60 -17.32 -9.90 -13.53
N LYS A 61 -18.27 -9.96 -14.47
CA LYS A 61 -18.45 -11.13 -15.36
C LYS A 61 -17.43 -11.19 -16.50
N ASN A 62 -16.68 -10.12 -16.74
CA ASN A 62 -15.65 -10.08 -17.76
C ASN A 62 -14.27 -10.29 -17.11
N GLU A 63 -13.63 -11.42 -17.40
CA GLU A 63 -12.33 -11.78 -16.81
C GLU A 63 -11.23 -10.74 -17.09
N GLY A 64 -11.26 -10.08 -18.26
CA GLY A 64 -10.29 -9.04 -18.59
C GLY A 64 -10.43 -7.79 -17.72
N VAL A 65 -11.67 -7.35 -17.46
CA VAL A 65 -11.94 -6.20 -16.60
C VAL A 65 -11.67 -6.55 -15.13
N LEU A 66 -11.96 -7.79 -14.74
CA LEU A 66 -11.67 -8.30 -13.40
C LEU A 66 -10.15 -8.31 -13.13
N ALA A 67 -9.33 -8.77 -14.08
CA ALA A 67 -7.87 -8.75 -13.95
C ALA A 67 -7.31 -7.32 -13.78
N VAL A 68 -7.84 -6.37 -14.56
CA VAL A 68 -7.48 -4.94 -14.43
C VAL A 68 -7.92 -4.40 -13.07
N ALA A 69 -9.13 -4.70 -12.63
CA ALA A 69 -9.63 -4.26 -11.32
C ALA A 69 -8.76 -4.79 -10.17
N CYS A 70 -8.38 -6.07 -10.21
CA CYS A 70 -7.46 -6.66 -9.22
C CYS A 70 -6.09 -5.97 -9.23
N THR A 71 -5.54 -5.67 -10.41
CA THR A 71 -4.24 -4.98 -10.55
C THR A 71 -4.31 -3.57 -9.98
N VAL A 72 -5.37 -2.84 -10.29
CA VAL A 72 -5.60 -1.48 -9.78
C VAL A 72 -5.74 -1.46 -8.26
N ILE A 73 -6.49 -2.42 -7.69
CA ILE A 73 -6.61 -2.57 -6.24
C ILE A 73 -5.26 -2.90 -5.62
N PHE A 74 -4.52 -3.85 -6.21
CA PHE A 74 -3.20 -4.23 -5.72
C PHE A 74 -2.24 -3.03 -5.70
N LEU A 75 -2.13 -2.29 -6.81
CA LEU A 75 -1.29 -1.10 -6.91
C LEU A 75 -1.73 0.00 -5.93
N GLY A 76 -3.03 0.26 -5.80
CA GLY A 76 -3.55 1.21 -4.80
C GLY A 76 -3.16 0.81 -3.39
N THR A 77 -3.41 -0.45 -2.99
CA THR A 77 -3.04 -0.95 -1.66
C THR A 77 -1.53 -0.97 -1.42
N TRP A 78 -0.74 -1.22 -2.46
CA TRP A 78 0.71 -1.19 -2.38
C TRP A 78 1.24 0.23 -2.19
N ILE A 79 0.64 1.23 -2.85
CA ILE A 79 0.99 2.64 -2.63
C ILE A 79 0.59 3.06 -1.21
N ASP A 80 -0.64 2.75 -0.78
CA ASP A 80 -1.14 3.07 0.57
C ASP A 80 -0.24 2.48 1.67
N LYS A 81 0.01 1.17 1.63
CA LYS A 81 0.80 0.48 2.65
C LYS A 81 2.30 0.68 2.48
N GLY A 82 2.80 0.71 1.25
CA GLY A 82 4.22 0.94 0.95
C GLY A 82 4.64 2.34 1.39
N LEU A 83 3.93 3.38 0.94
CA LEU A 83 4.24 4.75 1.35
C LEU A 83 3.84 5.01 2.80
N GLY A 84 2.75 4.44 3.30
CA GLY A 84 2.36 4.57 4.71
C GLY A 84 3.41 3.98 5.67
N MET A 85 3.95 2.80 5.36
CA MET A 85 5.00 2.16 6.18
C MET A 85 6.37 2.84 6.04
N ILE A 86 6.73 3.29 4.84
CA ILE A 86 7.99 4.03 4.62
C ILE A 86 7.92 5.42 5.26
N ALA A 87 6.82 6.15 5.09
CA ALA A 87 6.65 7.48 5.68
C ALA A 87 6.55 7.40 7.21
N GLY A 88 5.87 6.41 7.79
CA GLY A 88 5.83 6.23 9.25
C GLY A 88 7.15 5.80 9.88
N GLY A 89 8.00 5.07 9.13
CA GLY A 89 9.31 4.63 9.61
C GLY A 89 10.44 5.65 9.47
N PHE A 90 10.34 6.55 8.48
CA PHE A 90 11.42 7.50 8.14
C PHE A 90 11.05 8.98 8.33
N THR A 91 9.80 9.30 8.69
CA THR A 91 9.35 10.67 9.03
C THR A 91 8.38 10.66 10.22
N PRO A 92 8.64 11.45 11.28
CA PRO A 92 9.67 12.47 11.43
C PRO A 92 10.98 11.89 11.99
N SER A 93 12.05 11.85 11.18
CA SER A 93 13.38 11.57 11.72
C SER A 93 13.93 12.85 12.39
N PRO A 94 14.55 12.76 13.58
CA PRO A 94 15.19 13.91 14.23
C PRO A 94 16.33 14.55 13.43
N LEU A 95 16.77 13.94 12.32
CA LEU A 95 18.03 14.27 11.64
C LEU A 95 17.87 14.73 10.19
N HIS A 96 16.64 14.93 9.67
CA HIS A 96 16.36 15.58 8.37
C HIS A 96 17.11 15.03 7.12
N HIS A 97 17.78 13.89 7.22
CA HIS A 97 18.45 13.22 6.10
C HIS A 97 17.50 12.19 5.49
N VAL A 98 17.13 12.40 4.24
CA VAL A 98 16.17 11.57 3.50
C VAL A 98 16.82 11.12 2.20
N ILE A 99 17.93 10.39 2.31
CA ILE A 99 18.48 9.66 1.17
C ILE A 99 18.77 8.24 1.66
N PRO A 100 18.06 7.22 1.15
CA PRO A 100 18.29 5.85 1.54
C PRO A 100 19.73 5.48 1.21
N THR A 101 20.41 4.88 2.18
CA THR A 101 21.78 4.41 2.01
C THR A 101 21.80 3.12 1.19
N LEU A 102 22.91 2.84 0.50
CA LEU A 102 23.04 1.64 -0.33
C LEU A 102 22.70 0.32 0.42
N PRO A 103 23.07 0.16 1.72
CA PRO A 103 22.65 -1.01 2.50
C PRO A 103 21.13 -1.14 2.70
N GLU A 104 20.41 -0.03 2.89
CA GLU A 104 18.95 -0.05 3.08
C GLU A 104 18.22 -0.54 1.83
N ILE A 105 18.71 -0.16 0.64
CA ILE A 105 18.17 -0.65 -0.64
C ILE A 105 18.41 -2.16 -0.78
N ILE A 106 19.59 -2.64 -0.39
CA ILE A 106 19.93 -4.07 -0.44
C ILE A 106 19.03 -4.88 0.51
N ILE A 107 18.79 -4.37 1.72
CA ILE A 107 17.89 -5.01 2.69
C ILE A 107 16.46 -5.05 2.14
N ALA A 108 15.96 -3.95 1.58
CA ALA A 108 14.63 -3.90 0.96
C ALA A 108 14.50 -4.93 -0.18
N LEU A 109 15.51 -5.03 -1.06
CA LEU A 109 15.53 -6.03 -2.13
C LEU A 109 15.61 -7.46 -1.59
N ALA A 110 16.36 -7.71 -0.53
CA ALA A 110 16.46 -9.03 0.11
C ALA A 110 15.12 -9.49 0.72
N VAL A 111 14.36 -8.57 1.32
CA VAL A 111 13.01 -8.85 1.83
C VAL A 111 12.06 -9.23 0.68
N TRP A 112 12.09 -8.49 -0.43
CA TRP A 112 11.31 -8.81 -1.63
C TRP A 112 11.68 -10.18 -2.22
N ALA A 113 12.98 -10.46 -2.35
CA ALA A 113 13.48 -11.73 -2.86
C ALA A 113 13.06 -12.91 -1.97
N THR A 114 13.10 -12.73 -0.64
CA THR A 114 12.66 -13.74 0.32
C THR A 114 11.15 -14.00 0.20
N GLY A 115 10.33 -12.95 0.05
CA GLY A 115 8.90 -13.08 -0.17
C GLY A 115 8.57 -13.85 -1.45
N PHE A 116 9.24 -13.54 -2.57
CA PHE A 116 9.09 -14.29 -3.82
C PHE A 116 9.55 -15.74 -3.71
N PHE A 117 10.62 -15.99 -2.96
CA PHE A 117 11.09 -17.35 -2.70
C PHE A 117 10.04 -18.18 -1.94
N ILE A 118 9.48 -17.63 -0.86
CA ILE A 118 8.41 -18.29 -0.09
C ILE A 118 7.18 -18.54 -0.97
N LEU A 119 6.75 -17.54 -1.76
CA LEU A 119 5.64 -17.71 -2.70
C LEU A 119 5.91 -18.84 -3.70
N THR A 120 7.12 -18.93 -4.25
CA THR A 120 7.49 -20.00 -5.20
C THR A 120 7.36 -21.38 -4.56
N VAL A 121 7.81 -21.53 -3.30
CA VAL A 121 7.67 -22.79 -2.55
C VAL A 121 6.20 -23.13 -2.30
N LEU A 122 5.40 -22.17 -1.84
CA LEU A 122 3.97 -22.38 -1.58
C LEU A 122 3.20 -22.74 -2.84
N PHE A 123 3.48 -22.07 -3.97
CA PHE A 123 2.88 -22.40 -5.27
C PHE A 123 3.21 -23.83 -5.69
N LYS A 124 4.47 -24.26 -5.52
CA LYS A 124 4.88 -25.63 -5.84
C LYS A 124 4.09 -26.66 -5.02
N ILE A 125 3.90 -26.42 -3.73
CA ILE A 125 3.11 -27.30 -2.86
C ILE A 125 1.63 -27.30 -3.28
N ALA A 126 1.04 -26.13 -3.48
CA ALA A 126 -0.38 -26.00 -3.84
C ALA A 126 -0.71 -26.66 -5.18
N VAL A 127 0.16 -26.52 -6.18
CA VAL A 127 0.00 -27.20 -7.47
C VAL A 127 0.15 -28.71 -7.32
N GLY A 128 1.15 -29.18 -6.56
CA GLY A 128 1.32 -30.61 -6.28
C GLY A 128 0.08 -31.24 -5.62
N VAL A 129 -0.49 -30.59 -4.62
CA VAL A 129 -1.73 -31.07 -3.96
C VAL A 129 -2.91 -31.07 -4.94
N LYS A 130 -3.04 -30.06 -5.81
CA LYS A 130 -4.11 -30.02 -6.81
C LYS A 130 -4.01 -31.16 -7.82
N GLU A 131 -2.80 -31.53 -8.20
CA GLU A 131 -2.52 -32.60 -9.16
C GLU A 131 -2.79 -33.99 -8.56
N GLU A 132 -2.60 -34.18 -7.25
CA GLU A 132 -2.93 -35.44 -6.55
C GLU A 132 -4.44 -35.64 -6.31
N VAL A 133 -5.24 -34.58 -6.31
CA VAL A 133 -6.70 -34.63 -6.05
C VAL A 133 -7.52 -34.82 -7.34
N GLN A 134 -6.92 -34.63 -8.52
CA GLN A 134 -7.53 -34.93 -9.83
C GLN A 134 -7.23 -36.35 -10.28
#